data_AF-A0A378FZY3-F1
#
_entry.id   AF-A0A378FZY3-F1
#
_cell.length_a   1.000
_cell.length_b   1.000
_cell.length_c   1.000
_cell.angle_alpha   90.00
_cell.angle_beta   90.00
_cell.angle_gamma   90.00
#
_symmetry.space_group_name_H-M   'P 1'
#
loop_
_entity.id
_entity.type
_entity.pdbx_description
1 polymer ?
#
loop_
_entity_poly.entity_id
_entity_poly.type
_entity_poly.pdbx_seq_one_letter_code
_entity_poly.pdbx_strand_id
1 'polypeptide(L)'
;MWTQDLFSAMARLARPGGTLATFTSAGFVRRGLQEAGFTMRKSKGFGRKREMLTGEMAQTLSFPARAPWFARSSSDAREAAIIGGGIASALLSLALLRRGWQVTLYCADEAPAQGASGNRQGALYPLLSQHDPALARFFPAAFTSPAECMTRCR
;
A
#
# COMPACT_ATOMS: atom_id res chain seq x y z
N MET A 1 -2.90 -9.54 -21.17
CA MET A 1 -2.82 -9.67 -19.69
C MET A 1 -1.65 -10.56 -19.27
N TRP A 2 -1.57 -11.82 -19.72
CA TRP A 2 -0.47 -12.74 -19.36
C TRP A 2 0.81 -12.42 -20.14
N THR A 3 1.61 -11.48 -19.64
CA THR A 3 2.87 -11.03 -20.24
C THR A 3 4.04 -11.23 -19.28
N GLN A 4 5.26 -11.25 -19.81
CA GLN A 4 6.47 -11.35 -18.98
C GLN A 4 6.61 -10.15 -18.02
N ASP A 5 6.22 -8.95 -18.46
CA ASP A 5 6.20 -7.75 -17.60
C ASP A 5 5.32 -7.91 -16.36
N LEU A 6 4.17 -8.57 -16.50
CA LEU A 6 3.29 -8.87 -15.37
C LEU A 6 3.99 -9.85 -14.40
N PHE A 7 4.60 -10.91 -14.90
CA PHE A 7 5.28 -11.91 -14.08
C PHE A 7 6.47 -11.31 -13.32
N SER A 8 7.28 -10.51 -14.00
CA SER A 8 8.39 -9.76 -13.39
C SER A 8 7.90 -8.76 -12.35
N ALA A 9 6.77 -8.07 -12.60
CA ALA A 9 6.16 -7.18 -11.60
C ALA A 9 5.63 -7.94 -10.39
N MET A 10 5.03 -9.12 -10.57
CA MET A 10 4.61 -9.99 -9.47
C MET A 10 5.80 -10.46 -8.65
N ALA A 11 6.88 -10.90 -9.29
CA ALA A 11 8.10 -11.31 -8.61
C ALA A 11 8.74 -10.15 -7.81
N ARG A 12 8.73 -8.94 -8.38
CA ARG A 12 9.24 -7.73 -7.70
C ARG A 12 8.46 -7.35 -6.44
N LEU A 13 7.17 -7.68 -6.39
CA LEU A 13 6.30 -7.41 -5.23
C LEU A 13 6.21 -8.58 -4.24
N ALA A 14 6.74 -9.75 -4.61
CA ALA A 14 6.72 -10.93 -3.75
C ALA A 14 7.78 -10.81 -2.66
N ARG A 15 7.35 -11.00 -1.41
CA ARG A 15 8.29 -11.26 -0.30
C ARG A 15 8.99 -12.61 -0.49
N PRO A 16 10.18 -12.83 0.08
CA PRO A 16 10.74 -14.18 0.21
C PRO A 16 9.75 -15.10 0.93
N GLY A 17 9.57 -16.33 0.42
CA GLY A 17 8.53 -17.27 0.86
C GLY A 17 7.10 -16.86 0.49
N GLY A 18 6.92 -15.79 -0.29
CA GLY A 18 5.62 -15.35 -0.80
C GLY A 18 5.08 -16.34 -1.83
N THR A 19 3.78 -16.61 -1.79
CA THR A 19 3.12 -17.59 -2.65
C THR A 19 2.20 -16.95 -3.67
N LEU A 20 1.98 -17.65 -4.78
CA LEU A 20 0.92 -17.33 -5.75
C LEU A 20 0.12 -18.57 -6.12
N ALA A 21 -1.10 -18.36 -6.58
CA ALA A 21 -1.94 -19.38 -7.20
C ALA A 21 -2.66 -18.79 -8.41
N THR A 22 -2.84 -19.59 -9.45
CA THR A 22 -3.65 -19.21 -10.60
C THR A 22 -4.47 -20.39 -11.09
N PHE A 23 -5.69 -20.10 -11.56
CA PHE A 23 -6.57 -21.12 -12.09
C PHE A 23 -5.98 -21.78 -13.34
N THR A 24 -5.20 -21.07 -14.16
CA THR A 24 -4.67 -21.60 -15.43
C THR A 24 -3.53 -22.59 -15.21
N SER A 25 -3.42 -23.57 -16.11
CA SER A 25 -2.29 -24.51 -16.21
C SER A 25 -1.51 -24.36 -17.52
N ALA A 26 -1.73 -23.24 -18.23
CA ALA A 26 -1.08 -22.96 -19.50
C ALA A 26 0.46 -22.97 -19.40
N GLY A 27 1.11 -23.70 -20.30
CA GLY A 27 2.56 -23.91 -20.24
C GLY A 27 3.38 -22.63 -20.32
N PHE A 28 2.96 -21.66 -21.13
CA PHE A 28 3.67 -20.37 -21.25
C PHE A 28 3.56 -19.52 -19.97
N VAL A 29 2.44 -19.59 -19.25
CA VAL A 29 2.27 -18.90 -17.95
C VAL A 29 3.19 -19.53 -16.91
N ARG A 30 3.26 -20.86 -16.86
CA ARG A 30 4.19 -21.57 -15.97
C ARG A 30 5.63 -21.16 -16.24
N ARG A 31 6.05 -21.18 -17.52
CA ARG A 31 7.42 -20.81 -17.91
C ARG A 31 7.73 -19.35 -17.59
N GLY A 32 6.83 -18.41 -17.91
CA GLY A 32 7.05 -17.00 -17.62
C GLY A 32 7.16 -16.70 -16.12
N LEU A 33 6.37 -17.37 -15.28
CA LEU A 33 6.48 -17.29 -13.82
C LEU A 33 7.78 -17.92 -13.29
N GLN A 34 8.22 -19.04 -13.88
CA GLN A 34 9.52 -19.65 -13.56
C GLN A 34 10.67 -18.72 -13.92
N GLU A 35 10.64 -18.12 -15.11
CA GLU A 35 11.63 -17.15 -15.58
C GLU A 35 11.67 -15.89 -14.69
N ALA A 36 10.51 -15.44 -14.19
CA ALA A 36 10.44 -14.34 -13.22
C ALA A 36 10.98 -14.71 -11.83
N GLY A 37 11.28 -15.99 -11.57
CA GLY A 37 11.91 -16.47 -10.33
C GLY A 37 11.03 -17.27 -9.38
N PHE A 38 9.78 -17.59 -9.76
CA PHE A 38 8.92 -18.43 -8.92
C PHE A 38 9.20 -19.92 -9.11
N THR A 39 9.25 -20.67 -8.00
CA THR A 39 9.25 -22.12 -8.03
C THR A 39 7.83 -22.63 -8.25
N MET A 40 7.51 -22.98 -9.51
CA MET A 40 6.16 -23.35 -9.92
C MET A 40 5.88 -24.86 -9.86
N ARG A 41 4.76 -25.23 -9.25
CA ARG A 41 4.23 -26.60 -9.19
C ARG A 41 2.81 -26.69 -9.76
N LYS A 42 2.46 -27.84 -10.33
CA LYS A 42 1.09 -28.17 -10.69
C LYS A 42 0.37 -28.68 -9.44
N SER A 43 -0.89 -28.29 -9.28
CA SER A 43 -1.75 -28.74 -8.19
C SER A 43 -3.10 -29.18 -8.75
N LYS A 44 -3.83 -30.01 -8.01
CA LYS A 44 -5.17 -30.47 -8.41
C LYS A 44 -6.07 -29.26 -8.65
N GLY A 45 -6.71 -29.23 -9.82
CA GLY A 45 -7.67 -28.17 -10.13
C GLY A 45 -8.99 -28.35 -9.37
N PHE A 46 -9.80 -27.31 -9.34
CA PHE A 46 -11.11 -27.33 -8.70
C PHE A 46 -12.20 -27.90 -9.61
N GLY A 47 -13.10 -28.73 -9.06
CA GLY A 47 -14.22 -29.33 -9.78
C GLY A 47 -13.77 -30.23 -10.94
N ARG A 48 -14.27 -29.95 -12.15
CA ARG A 48 -13.90 -30.70 -13.37
C ARG A 48 -12.50 -30.36 -13.89
N LYS A 49 -11.86 -29.33 -13.36
CA LYS A 49 -10.54 -28.90 -13.80
C LYS A 49 -9.46 -29.83 -13.25
N ARG A 50 -8.68 -30.43 -14.16
CA ARG A 50 -7.63 -31.39 -13.77
C ARG A 50 -6.51 -30.75 -12.98
N GLU A 51 -6.00 -29.61 -13.46
CA GLU A 51 -4.81 -28.97 -12.92
C GLU A 51 -4.94 -27.45 -12.82
N MET A 52 -4.24 -26.89 -11.84
CA MET A 52 -3.98 -25.47 -11.66
C MET A 52 -2.50 -25.26 -11.28
N LEU A 53 -2.04 -24.00 -11.22
CA LEU A 53 -0.65 -23.69 -10.85
C LEU A 53 -0.59 -23.00 -9.49
N THR A 54 0.38 -23.43 -8.69
CA THR A 54 0.80 -22.74 -7.48
C THR A 54 2.29 -22.48 -7.54
N GLY A 55 2.75 -21.43 -6.88
CA GLY A 55 4.14 -21.01 -6.90
C GLY A 55 4.57 -20.37 -5.59
N GLU A 56 5.88 -20.36 -5.38
CA GLU A 56 6.52 -19.76 -4.22
C GLU A 56 7.79 -19.02 -4.64
N MET A 57 8.04 -17.86 -4.04
CA MET A 57 9.27 -17.09 -4.21
C MET A 57 10.31 -17.59 -3.21
N ALA A 58 11.00 -18.68 -3.56
CA ALA A 58 12.01 -19.30 -2.68
C ALA A 58 13.29 -18.45 -2.54
N GLN A 59 13.52 -17.51 -3.47
CA GLN A 59 14.71 -16.66 -3.49
C GLN A 59 14.41 -15.24 -3.02
N THR A 60 15.42 -14.59 -2.44
CA THR A 60 15.36 -13.16 -2.14
C THR A 60 15.83 -12.38 -3.35
N LEU A 61 14.91 -11.66 -3.98
CA LEU A 61 15.23 -10.77 -5.10
C LEU A 61 15.55 -9.37 -4.56
N SER A 62 16.70 -8.83 -4.94
CA SER A 62 17.07 -7.44 -4.65
C SER A 62 16.87 -6.59 -5.89
N PHE A 63 16.10 -5.51 -5.76
CA PHE A 63 15.89 -4.54 -6.82
C PHE A 63 16.39 -3.18 -6.35
N PRO A 64 17.37 -2.56 -7.04
CA PRO A 64 17.83 -1.23 -6.68
C PRO A 64 16.70 -0.22 -6.87
N ALA A 65 16.65 0.78 -5.98
CA ALA A 65 15.71 1.89 -6.12
C ALA A 65 16.02 2.67 -7.41
N ARG A 66 15.03 2.79 -8.29
CA ARG A 66 15.19 3.54 -9.56
C ARG A 66 15.45 5.03 -9.36
N ALA A 67 14.92 5.59 -8.28
CA ALA A 67 15.09 6.99 -7.90
C ALA A 67 15.45 7.07 -6.40
N PRO A 68 16.71 6.82 -6.02
CA PRO A 68 17.14 6.79 -4.62
C PRO A 68 16.87 8.09 -3.86
N TRP A 69 16.88 9.24 -4.55
CA TRP A 69 16.56 10.55 -3.98
C TRP A 69 15.09 10.70 -3.52
N PHE A 70 14.19 9.79 -3.95
CA PHE A 70 12.81 9.70 -3.45
C PHE A 70 12.57 8.48 -2.57
N ALA A 71 13.63 7.86 -2.05
CA ALA A 71 13.52 6.69 -1.18
C ALA A 71 12.75 7.04 0.11
N ARG A 72 11.84 6.16 0.50
CA ARG A 72 11.11 6.23 1.78
C ARG A 72 11.57 5.07 2.64
N SER A 73 12.29 5.36 3.72
CA SER A 73 12.74 4.36 4.69
C SER A 73 11.68 4.13 5.77
N SER A 74 11.61 2.90 6.26
CA SER A 74 10.82 2.53 7.43
C SER A 74 11.64 2.69 8.72
N SER A 75 10.96 2.64 9.85
CA SER A 75 11.56 2.48 11.16
C SER A 75 11.11 1.17 11.80
N ASP A 76 12.04 0.51 12.49
CA ASP A 76 11.75 -0.67 13.32
C ASP A 76 11.16 -0.30 14.68
N ALA A 77 11.20 0.99 15.05
CA ALA A 77 10.60 1.47 16.28
C ALA A 77 9.08 1.23 16.31
N ARG A 78 8.53 1.16 17.52
CA ARG A 78 7.08 1.04 17.76
C ARG A 78 6.56 2.11 18.71
N GLU A 79 7.32 3.18 18.84
CA GLU A 79 6.97 4.37 19.60
C GLU A 79 7.25 5.60 18.73
N ALA A 80 6.34 6.57 18.76
CA ALA A 80 6.48 7.83 18.03
C ALA A 80 6.03 9.02 18.87
N ALA A 81 6.85 10.06 18.92
CA ALA A 81 6.45 11.37 19.37
C ALA A 81 5.94 12.20 18.18
N ILE A 82 4.74 12.77 18.30
CA ILE A 82 4.13 13.64 17.31
C ILE A 82 4.09 15.05 17.91
N ILE A 83 4.60 16.03 17.17
CA ILE A 83 4.52 17.44 17.54
C ILE A 83 3.41 18.09 16.72
N GLY A 84 2.37 18.59 17.39
CA GLY A 84 1.23 19.23 16.75
C GLY A 84 -0.03 19.19 17.61
N GLY A 85 -1.18 19.47 17.00
CA GLY A 85 -2.48 19.44 17.67
C GLY A 85 -3.66 19.59 16.72
N GLY A 86 -3.42 19.47 15.41
CA GLY A 86 -4.43 19.64 14.37
C GLY A 86 -4.93 18.31 13.80
N ILE A 87 -5.68 18.40 12.70
CA ILE A 87 -6.27 17.24 12.03
C ILE A 87 -5.22 16.22 11.56
N ALA A 88 -4.06 16.67 11.08
CA ALA A 88 -2.99 15.81 10.60
C ALA A 88 -2.40 14.93 11.73
N SER A 89 -2.10 15.52 12.89
CA SER A 89 -1.63 14.78 14.05
C SER A 89 -2.67 13.79 14.57
N ALA A 90 -3.96 14.17 14.61
CA ALA A 90 -5.01 13.27 15.06
C ALA A 90 -5.16 12.04 14.14
N LEU A 91 -5.16 12.25 12.82
CA LEU A 91 -5.24 11.16 11.83
C LEU A 91 -3.98 10.28 11.84
N LEU A 92 -2.80 10.88 12.00
CA LEU A 92 -1.55 10.14 12.10
C LEU A 92 -1.51 9.27 13.36
N SER A 93 -1.88 9.82 14.52
CA SER A 93 -2.00 9.07 15.77
C SER A 93 -2.92 7.86 15.60
N LEU A 94 -4.11 8.05 15.02
CA LEU A 94 -5.05 6.96 14.77
C LEU A 94 -4.46 5.89 13.84
N ALA A 95 -3.78 6.29 12.77
CA ALA A 95 -3.16 5.37 11.83
C ALA A 95 -2.04 4.55 12.47
N LEU A 96 -1.24 5.15 13.35
CA LEU A 96 -0.16 4.49 14.08
C LEU A 96 -0.72 3.55 15.17
N LEU A 97 -1.68 4.01 15.97
CA LEU A 97 -2.33 3.21 17.02
C LEU A 97 -2.97 1.94 16.46
N ARG A 98 -3.65 2.03 15.30
CA ARG A 98 -4.23 0.86 14.60
C ARG A 98 -3.19 -0.18 14.17
N ARG A 99 -1.91 0.19 14.12
CA ARG A 99 -0.78 -0.67 13.77
C ARG A 99 0.05 -1.07 15.00
N GLY A 100 -0.46 -0.82 16.21
CA GLY A 100 0.18 -1.21 17.47
C GLY A 100 1.37 -0.33 17.87
N TRP A 101 1.41 0.92 17.40
CA TRP A 101 2.42 1.89 17.86
C TRP A 101 1.98 2.56 19.16
N GLN A 102 2.94 2.83 20.03
CA GLN A 102 2.79 3.79 21.12
C GLN A 102 2.97 5.21 20.57
N VAL A 103 2.09 6.12 20.94
CA VAL A 103 2.08 7.48 20.39
C VAL A 103 1.98 8.49 21.51
N THR A 104 2.92 9.44 21.54
CA THR A 104 2.92 10.58 22.44
C THR A 104 2.70 11.84 21.62
N LEU A 105 1.65 12.62 21.92
CA LEU A 105 1.32 13.86 21.21
C LEU A 105 1.69 15.06 22.09
N TYR A 106 2.53 15.95 21.57
CA TYR A 106 2.86 17.23 22.20
C TYR A 106 2.20 18.37 21.44
N CYS A 107 1.30 19.08 22.12
CA CYS A 107 0.66 20.28 21.63
C CYS A 107 1.20 21.49 22.38
N ALA A 108 1.51 22.57 21.65
CA ALA A 108 1.98 23.81 22.26
C ALA A 108 0.85 24.61 22.94
N ASP A 109 -0.38 24.42 22.47
CA ASP A 109 -1.57 25.11 22.96
C ASP A 109 -2.21 24.34 24.13
N GLU A 110 -3.05 25.02 24.92
CA GLU A 110 -3.77 24.39 26.05
C GLU A 110 -4.76 23.30 25.60
N ALA A 111 -5.18 23.33 24.34
CA ALA A 111 -6.14 22.39 23.77
C ALA A 111 -5.81 22.10 22.29
N PRO A 112 -6.22 20.94 21.74
CA PRO A 112 -6.09 20.66 20.32
C PRO A 112 -6.94 21.61 19.46
N ALA A 113 -6.62 21.67 18.17
CA ALA A 113 -7.30 22.45 17.14
C ALA A 113 -7.36 23.98 17.38
N GLN A 114 -6.47 24.53 18.19
CA GLN A 114 -6.35 25.99 18.37
C GLN A 114 -5.62 26.69 17.19
N GLY A 115 -4.99 25.93 16.29
CA GLY A 115 -4.44 26.42 15.02
C GLY A 115 -5.44 26.39 13.86
N ALA A 116 -4.94 26.22 12.62
CA ALA A 116 -5.75 26.24 11.39
C ALA A 116 -6.87 25.17 11.31
N SER A 117 -6.83 24.14 12.16
CA SER A 117 -7.84 23.08 12.20
C SER A 117 -9.07 23.42 13.06
N GLY A 118 -9.14 24.62 13.68
CA GLY A 118 -10.22 25.01 14.61
C GLY A 118 -11.50 25.57 13.97
N ASN A 119 -11.61 25.55 12.64
CA ASN A 119 -12.77 26.12 11.95
C ASN A 119 -14.06 25.35 12.27
N ARG A 120 -15.17 26.07 12.49
CA ARG A 120 -16.49 25.48 12.76
C ARG A 120 -17.04 24.67 11.58
N GLN A 121 -16.69 25.07 10.36
CA GLN A 121 -17.09 24.44 9.12
C GLN A 121 -15.91 24.50 8.14
N GLY A 122 -15.70 23.42 7.39
CA GLY A 122 -14.67 23.33 6.37
C GLY A 122 -15.24 22.74 5.09
N ALA A 123 -14.85 23.27 3.95
CA ALA A 123 -15.20 22.70 2.66
C ALA A 123 -14.32 21.48 2.37
N LEU A 124 -14.93 20.41 1.85
CA LEU A 124 -14.24 19.21 1.40
C LEU A 124 -14.59 18.94 -0.06
N TYR A 125 -13.62 19.13 -0.95
CA TYR A 125 -13.74 18.84 -2.39
C TYR A 125 -12.33 18.56 -2.96
N PRO A 126 -12.19 17.76 -4.02
CA PRO A 126 -10.90 17.52 -4.64
C PRO A 126 -10.44 18.74 -5.45
N LEU A 127 -9.16 19.09 -5.37
CA LEU A 127 -8.55 19.97 -6.36
C LEU A 127 -8.34 19.21 -7.67
N LEU A 128 -9.04 19.62 -8.72
CA LEU A 128 -8.90 19.03 -10.05
C LEU A 128 -7.94 19.88 -10.88
N SER A 129 -6.97 19.23 -11.51
CA SER A 129 -6.00 19.87 -12.39
C SER A 129 -5.89 19.09 -13.69
N GLN A 130 -5.83 19.78 -14.82
CA GLN A 130 -5.56 19.18 -16.13
C GLN A 130 -4.07 19.22 -16.49
N HIS A 131 -3.31 20.14 -15.90
CA HIS A 131 -1.94 20.48 -16.32
C HIS A 131 -0.87 19.76 -15.49
N ASP A 132 -1.20 19.35 -14.27
CA ASP A 132 -0.27 18.64 -13.38
C ASP A 132 -0.75 17.21 -13.14
N PRO A 133 -0.12 16.20 -13.78
CA PRO A 133 -0.49 14.80 -13.63
C PRO A 133 -0.38 14.28 -12.19
N ALA A 134 0.53 14.83 -11.38
CA ALA A 134 0.69 14.41 -9.99
C ALA A 134 -0.47 14.90 -9.13
N LEU A 135 -0.85 16.17 -9.27
CA LEU A 135 -2.01 16.74 -8.57
C LEU A 135 -3.33 16.12 -9.05
N ALA A 136 -3.45 15.93 -10.37
CA ALA A 136 -4.60 15.29 -11.00
C ALA A 136 -4.86 13.87 -10.48
N ARG A 137 -3.82 13.17 -10.03
CA ARG A 137 -3.93 11.84 -9.43
C ARG A 137 -4.11 11.89 -7.91
N PHE A 138 -3.37 12.76 -7.22
CA PHE A 138 -3.34 12.79 -5.76
C PHE A 138 -4.67 13.24 -5.15
N PHE A 139 -5.20 14.39 -5.55
CA PHE A 139 -6.37 14.98 -4.88
C PHE A 139 -7.67 14.18 -5.07
N PRO A 140 -7.97 13.62 -6.25
CA PRO A 140 -9.13 12.72 -6.38
C PRO A 140 -9.03 11.48 -5.50
N ALA A 141 -7.87 10.82 -5.44
CA ALA A 141 -7.66 9.65 -4.59
C ALA A 141 -7.68 10.00 -3.08
N ALA A 142 -7.15 11.17 -2.74
CA ALA A 142 -7.15 11.71 -1.38
C ALA A 142 -8.53 12.22 -0.95
N PHE A 143 -9.48 12.44 -1.87
CA PHE A 143 -10.85 12.84 -1.54
C PHE A 143 -11.74 11.62 -1.27
N THR A 144 -11.61 10.54 -2.04
CA THR A 144 -12.43 9.32 -1.84
C THR A 144 -12.06 8.55 -0.58
N SER A 145 -10.76 8.43 -0.26
CA SER A 145 -10.29 7.62 0.87
C SER A 145 -10.76 8.14 2.25
N PRO A 146 -10.72 9.45 2.56
CA PRO A 146 -11.22 10.00 3.83
C PRO A 146 -12.74 9.98 3.93
N ALA A 147 -13.47 10.13 2.81
CA ALA A 147 -14.93 10.03 2.82
C ALA A 147 -15.40 8.65 3.34
N GLU A 148 -14.70 7.58 2.96
CA GLU A 148 -14.91 6.22 3.49
C GLU A 148 -14.45 6.07 4.95
N CYS A 149 -13.38 6.77 5.35
CA CYS A 149 -12.88 6.74 6.73
C CYS A 149 -13.85 7.44 7.70
N MET A 150 -14.39 8.61 7.32
CA MET A 150 -15.34 9.37 8.14
C MET A 150 -16.67 8.64 8.35
N THR A 151 -17.09 7.83 7.38
CA THR A 151 -18.31 7.00 7.49
C THR A 151 -18.12 5.75 8.36
N ARG A 152 -16.89 5.23 8.48
CA ARG A 152 -16.57 4.06 9.32
C ARG A 152 -16.22 4.38 10.78
N CYS A 153 -16.08 5.65 11.14
CA CYS A 153 -15.85 6.08 12.53
C CYS A 153 -17.16 6.32 13.31
N ARG A 154 -18.29 5.77 12.84
CA ARG A 154 -19.53 5.64 13.61
C ARG A 154 -19.60 4.27 14.28
#